data_AF-A0A2V8J1D0-F1
#
_entry.id   AF-A0A2V8J1D0-F1
#
_cell.length_a   1.000
_cell.length_b   1.000
_cell.length_c   1.000
_cell.angle_alpha   90.00
_cell.angle_beta   90.00
_cell.angle_gamma   90.00
#
_symmetry.space_group_name_H-M   'P 1'
#
loop_
_entity.id
_entity.type
_entity.pdbx_description
1 polymer ?
#
loop_
_entity_poly.entity_id
_entity_poly.type
_entity_poly.pdbx_seq_one_letter_code
_entity_poly.pdbx_strand_id
1 'polypeptide(L)'
;MKVFFTLLFVILLTSCAPKPEPVLDHATVVAKNASLRLKNSSTSRTLRVLDMGDKVEVLERQGNWYRVRYGIDIQGWMEESTVLTNDTKGRIQDLVTS
;
A
#
# COMPACT_ATOMS: atom_id res chain seq x y z
N MET A 1 -1.77 -8.70 54.86
CA MET A 1 -2.07 -7.40 54.24
C MET A 1 -0.87 -6.99 53.40
N LYS A 2 -1.08 -6.82 52.08
CA LYS A 2 -0.30 -5.98 51.14
C LYS A 2 1.19 -6.33 51.03
N VAL A 3 1.81 -6.68 49.91
CA VAL A 3 1.57 -6.47 48.48
C VAL A 3 2.81 -7.14 47.84
N PHE A 4 2.69 -8.15 46.99
CA PHE A 4 3.71 -8.47 45.98
C PHE A 4 3.03 -9.13 44.78
N PHE A 5 1.92 -8.52 44.39
CA PHE A 5 1.22 -8.75 43.14
C PHE A 5 1.82 -7.79 42.12
N THR A 6 2.96 -8.16 41.52
CA THR A 6 3.46 -7.58 40.26
C THR A 6 4.67 -8.35 39.74
N LEU A 7 4.69 -9.67 39.93
CA LEU A 7 5.50 -10.58 39.12
C LEU A 7 4.73 -10.97 37.84
N LEU A 8 4.10 -10.01 37.15
CA LEU A 8 3.40 -10.27 35.87
C LEU A 8 2.94 -8.97 35.17
N PHE A 9 3.76 -7.92 35.09
CA PHE A 9 3.34 -6.71 34.35
C PHE A 9 4.52 -5.92 33.74
N VAL A 10 5.54 -6.61 33.22
CA VAL A 10 6.59 -5.99 32.38
C VAL A 10 6.93 -6.90 31.18
N ILE A 11 5.95 -7.64 30.64
CA ILE A 11 6.07 -8.36 29.35
C ILE A 11 5.08 -7.79 28.31
N LEU A 12 4.40 -6.69 28.62
CA LEU A 12 3.36 -6.06 27.77
C LEU A 12 3.87 -4.86 26.93
N LEU A 13 5.18 -4.59 26.88
CA LEU A 13 5.72 -3.45 26.13
C LEU A 13 6.45 -3.81 24.81
N THR A 14 6.49 -5.07 24.39
CA THR A 14 7.26 -5.47 23.19
C THR A 14 6.52 -6.41 22.22
N SER A 15 5.20 -6.26 22.08
CA SER A 15 4.48 -6.87 20.95
C SER A 15 4.10 -5.81 19.91
N CYS A 16 5.07 -5.04 19.43
CA CYS A 16 4.93 -4.33 18.16
C CYS A 16 5.52 -5.22 17.06
N ALA A 17 4.90 -6.38 16.82
CA ALA A 17 5.11 -7.05 15.54
C ALA A 17 4.22 -6.30 14.53
N PRO A 18 4.75 -5.71 13.45
CA PRO A 18 3.92 -5.10 12.42
C PRO A 18 3.03 -6.21 11.84
N LYS A 19 1.74 -6.16 12.15
CA LYS A 19 0.75 -7.06 11.56
C LYS A 19 0.85 -6.89 10.03
N PRO A 20 1.06 -7.97 9.26
CA PRO A 20 1.09 -7.88 7.81
C PRO A 20 -0.18 -7.17 7.33
N GLU A 21 -0.01 -6.02 6.68
CA GLU A 21 -1.12 -5.24 6.13
C GLU A 21 -1.78 -6.06 5.01
N PRO A 22 -3.12 -6.20 5.01
CA PRO A 22 -3.82 -6.99 4.01
C PRO A 22 -3.61 -6.38 2.62
N VAL A 23 -3.40 -7.24 1.63
CA VAL A 23 -3.32 -6.82 0.23
C VAL A 23 -4.74 -6.82 -0.34
N LEU A 24 -5.18 -5.66 -0.82
CA LEU A 24 -6.50 -5.45 -1.42
C LEU A 24 -6.54 -5.90 -2.88
N ASP A 25 -5.50 -5.57 -3.65
CA ASP A 25 -5.36 -5.94 -5.06
C ASP A 25 -3.88 -5.92 -5.47
N HIS A 26 -3.59 -6.31 -6.71
CA HIS A 26 -2.32 -6.06 -7.37
C HIS A 26 -2.52 -5.06 -8.51
N ALA A 27 -1.51 -4.24 -8.76
CA ALA A 27 -1.53 -3.29 -9.86
C ALA A 27 -0.21 -3.29 -10.63
N THR A 28 -0.31 -2.89 -11.90
CA THR A 28 0.84 -2.67 -12.78
C THR A 28 0.96 -1.18 -13.07
N VAL A 29 2.16 -0.63 -12.95
CA VAL A 29 2.44 0.76 -13.32
C VAL A 29 2.32 0.91 -14.83
N VAL A 30 1.52 1.88 -15.29
CA VAL A 30 1.27 2.14 -16.72
C VAL A 30 1.79 3.49 -17.19
N ALA A 31 2.08 4.40 -16.26
CA ALA A 31 2.68 5.70 -16.59
C ALA A 31 4.21 5.60 -16.69
N LYS A 32 4.80 6.48 -17.51
CA LYS A 32 6.26 6.70 -17.50
C LYS A 32 6.63 7.56 -16.30
N ASN A 33 7.69 7.19 -15.58
CA ASN A 33 8.16 7.92 -14.39
C ASN A 33 7.07 8.12 -13.33
N ALA A 34 6.35 7.05 -12.97
CA ALA A 34 5.26 7.14 -12.00
C ALA A 34 5.81 7.43 -10.59
N SER A 35 5.32 8.46 -9.93
CA SER A 35 5.81 8.86 -8.61
C SER A 35 5.11 8.09 -7.48
N LEU A 36 5.89 7.37 -6.69
CA LEU A 36 5.47 6.84 -5.39
C LEU A 36 5.72 7.90 -4.33
N ARG A 37 4.66 8.42 -3.71
CA ARG A 37 4.71 9.60 -2.83
C ARG A 37 4.50 9.25 -1.36
N LEU A 38 4.99 10.10 -0.47
CA LEU A 38 4.84 9.90 0.97
C LEU A 38 3.39 10.08 1.45
N LYS A 39 2.60 10.90 0.77
CA LYS A 39 1.19 11.18 1.09
C LYS A 39 0.37 11.18 -0.20
N ASN A 40 -0.94 10.98 -0.07
CA ASN A 40 -1.98 11.08 -1.10
C ASN A 40 -2.16 12.49 -1.68
N SER A 41 -1.07 13.17 -2.01
CA SER A 41 -1.05 14.54 -2.51
C SER A 41 0.04 14.71 -3.56
N SER A 42 -0.30 15.41 -4.64
CA SER A 42 0.61 15.71 -5.76
C SER A 42 1.78 16.62 -5.38
N THR A 43 1.67 17.34 -4.27
CA THR A 43 2.76 18.18 -3.73
C THR A 43 3.59 17.48 -2.66
N SER A 44 3.22 16.24 -2.29
CA SER A 44 3.97 15.46 -1.32
C SER A 44 5.31 14.98 -1.89
N ARG A 45 6.27 14.76 -0.99
CA ARG A 45 7.61 14.24 -1.30
C ARG A 45 7.50 12.93 -2.08
N THR A 46 8.22 12.84 -3.19
CA THR A 46 8.43 11.58 -3.93
C THR A 46 9.42 10.71 -3.17
N LEU A 47 9.01 9.50 -2.82
CA LEU A 47 9.85 8.46 -2.20
C LEU A 47 10.66 7.72 -3.26
N ARG A 48 10.02 7.42 -4.40
CA ARG A 48 10.61 6.69 -5.53
C ARG A 48 9.87 7.03 -6.82
N VAL A 49 10.58 6.88 -7.94
CA VAL A 49 9.98 6.87 -9.27
C VAL A 49 10.00 5.42 -9.77
N LEU A 50 8.85 4.94 -10.23
CA LEU A 50 8.65 3.60 -10.76
C LEU A 50 8.49 3.66 -12.27
N ASP A 51 8.95 2.60 -12.92
CA ASP A 51 8.91 2.46 -14.37
C ASP A 51 7.64 1.74 -14.83
N MET A 52 7.30 1.95 -16.09
CA MET A 52 6.17 1.25 -16.71
C MET A 52 6.41 -0.25 -16.69
N GLY A 53 5.41 -1.01 -16.25
CA GLY A 53 5.48 -2.46 -16.09
C GLY A 53 5.85 -2.92 -14.68
N ASP A 54 6.28 -2.02 -13.80
CA ASP A 54 6.52 -2.35 -12.40
C ASP A 54 5.24 -2.86 -11.74
N LYS A 55 5.40 -3.87 -10.87
CA LYS A 55 4.29 -4.46 -10.11
C LYS A 55 4.28 -3.94 -8.69
N VAL A 56 3.09 -3.61 -8.21
CA VAL A 56 2.86 -3.14 -6.84
C VAL A 56 1.66 -3.86 -6.24
N GLU A 57 1.65 -3.95 -4.91
CA GLU A 57 0.52 -4.45 -4.14
C GLU A 57 -0.29 -3.26 -3.65
N VAL A 58 -1.59 -3.25 -3.92
CA VAL A 58 -2.51 -2.22 -3.45
C VAL A 58 -2.98 -2.61 -2.05
N LEU A 59 -2.79 -1.70 -1.09
CA LEU A 59 -3.14 -1.91 0.32
C LEU A 59 -4.42 -1.16 0.70
N GLU A 60 -4.59 0.03 0.13
CA GLU A 60 -5.70 0.92 0.44
C GLU A 60 -6.01 1.82 -0.76
N ARG A 61 -7.27 2.25 -0.89
CA ARG A 61 -7.69 3.30 -1.81
C ARG A 61 -8.23 4.49 -1.03
N GLN A 62 -7.80 5.69 -1.38
CA GLN A 62 -8.34 6.93 -0.85
C GLN A 62 -8.53 7.96 -1.97
N GLY A 63 -9.78 8.17 -2.38
CA GLY A 63 -10.10 9.00 -3.53
C GLY A 63 -9.42 8.48 -4.80
N ASN A 64 -8.65 9.36 -5.46
CA ASN A 64 -7.90 9.07 -6.68
C ASN A 64 -6.47 8.58 -6.40
N TRP A 65 -6.23 8.05 -5.20
CA TRP A 65 -4.92 7.56 -4.79
C TRP A 65 -5.01 6.13 -4.28
N TYR A 66 -4.00 5.34 -4.63
CA TYR A 66 -3.76 4.04 -4.06
C TYR A 66 -2.56 4.10 -3.14
N ARG A 67 -2.73 3.63 -1.91
CA ARG A 67 -1.59 3.27 -1.07
C ARG A 67 -1.09 1.91 -1.51
N VAL A 68 0.17 1.84 -1.87
CA VAL A 68 0.78 0.65 -2.45
C VAL A 68 2.04 0.27 -1.70
N ARG A 69 2.38 -1.02 -1.76
CA ARG A 69 3.67 -1.57 -1.38
C ARG A 69 4.45 -1.96 -2.64
N TYR A 70 5.69 -1.51 -2.70
CA TYR A 70 6.67 -1.84 -3.74
C TYR A 70 7.87 -2.53 -3.11
N GLY A 71 8.13 -3.77 -3.52
CA GLY A 71 9.12 -4.64 -2.86
C GLY A 71 8.69 -5.02 -1.44
N ILE A 72 9.66 -5.18 -0.54
CA ILE A 72 9.41 -5.67 0.82
C ILE A 72 8.98 -4.52 1.75
N ASP A 73 9.65 -3.37 1.69
CA ASP A 73 9.57 -2.36 2.74
C ASP A 73 9.08 -0.97 2.28
N ILE A 74 8.95 -0.73 0.97
CA ILE A 74 8.61 0.61 0.47
C ILE A 74 7.11 0.71 0.32
N GLN A 75 6.48 1.54 1.15
CA GLN A 75 5.08 1.92 1.00
C GLN A 75 4.93 3.40 0.67
N GLY A 76 3.93 3.72 -0.14
CA GLY A 76 3.60 5.10 -0.48
C GLY A 76 2.30 5.19 -1.25
N TRP A 77 2.04 6.36 -1.80
CA TRP A 77 0.83 6.70 -2.53
C TRP A 77 1.14 6.90 -4.01
N MET A 78 0.39 6.23 -4.87
CA MET A 78 0.40 6.44 -6.32
C MET A 78 -0.96 6.95 -6.77
N GLU A 79 -0.96 7.83 -7.76
CA GLU A 79 -2.19 8.33 -8.35
C GLU A 79 -2.85 7.21 -9.16
N GLU A 80 -4.18 7.09 -9.06
CA GLU A 80 -4.96 6.05 -9.75
C GLU A 80 -4.68 6.02 -11.26
N SER A 81 -4.54 7.18 -11.89
CA SER A 81 -4.25 7.32 -13.32
C SER A 81 -2.91 6.71 -13.76
N THR A 82 -2.01 6.42 -12.82
CA THR A 82 -0.66 5.92 -13.11
C THR A 82 -0.52 4.40 -13.01
N VAL A 83 -1.55 3.72 -12.50
CA VAL A 83 -1.55 2.27 -12.26
C VAL A 83 -2.82 1.62 -12.81
N LEU A 84 -2.68 0.38 -13.29
CA LEU A 84 -3.79 -0.46 -13.70
C LEU A 84 -3.93 -1.61 -12.71
N THR A 85 -5.03 -1.62 -11.96
CA THR A 85 -5.34 -2.70 -11.02
C THR A 85 -5.89 -3.93 -11.74
N ASN A 86 -5.78 -5.12 -11.13
CA ASN A 86 -6.34 -6.33 -11.74
C ASN A 86 -7.87 -6.26 -11.80
N ASP A 87 -8.54 -5.69 -10.80
CA ASP A 87 -10.00 -5.45 -10.85
C ASP A 87 -10.37 -4.61 -12.08
N THR A 88 -9.68 -3.47 -12.27
CA THR A 88 -9.94 -2.59 -13.41
C THR A 88 -9.69 -3.30 -14.74
N LYS A 89 -8.62 -4.10 -14.82
CA LYS A 89 -8.31 -4.90 -16.00
C LYS A 89 -9.41 -5.93 -16.31
N GLY A 90 -9.91 -6.64 -15.30
CA GLY A 90 -10.99 -7.62 -15.44
C GLY A 90 -12.27 -6.97 -15.97
N ARG A 91 -12.69 -5.87 -15.34
CA ARG A 91 -13.87 -5.11 -15.76
C ARG A 91 -13.78 -4.62 -17.20
N ILE A 92 -12.62 -4.13 -17.63
CA ILE A 92 -12.42 -3.72 -19.04
C ILE A 92 -12.55 -4.92 -19.97
N GLN A 93 -11.97 -6.07 -19.62
CA GLN A 93 -12.05 -7.28 -20.45
C GLN A 93 -13.50 -7.76 -20.60
N ASP A 94 -14.29 -7.74 -19.53
CA ASP A 94 -15.70 -8.14 -19.55
C ASP A 94 -16.52 -7.24 -20.47
N LEU A 95 -16.28 -5.92 -20.42
CA LEU A 95 -16.97 -4.93 -21.27
C LEU A 95 -16.61 -5.04 -22.76
N VAL A 96 -15.40 -5.49 -23.08
CA VAL A 96 -14.96 -5.68 -24.47
C VAL A 96 -15.47 -7.00 -25.05
N THR A 97 -15.75 -7.97 -24.19
CA THR A 97 -16.13 -9.34 -24.59
C THR A 97 -17.64 -9.57 -24.58
N SER A 98 -18.43 -8.66 -23.99
CA SER A 98 -19.90 -8.65 -24.04
C SER A 98 -20.44 -8.05 -25.34
#